data_AF-A0A7Z9M8D0-F1
#
_entry.id   AF-A0A7Z9M8D0-F1
#
_cell.length_a   1.000
_cell.length_b   1.000
_cell.length_c   1.000
_cell.angle_alpha   90.00
_cell.angle_beta   90.00
_cell.angle_gamma   90.00
#
_symmetry.space_group_name_H-M   'P 1'
#
loop_
_entity.id
_entity.type
_entity.pdbx_description
1 polymer ?
#
loop_
_entity_poly.entity_id
_entity_poly.type
_entity_poly.pdbx_seq_one_letter_code
_entity_poly.pdbx_strand_id
1 'polypeptide(L)' 'MNLYIGNIERRKSIPVAVGPTIIGGNAPIVVQSMTNTDTSDIKSTVDQILELAKAGSELVRITVNTEDAAK' A
#
# COMPACT_ATOMS: atom_id res chain seq x y z
N MET A 1 -21.29 18.23 13.30
CA MET A 1 -21.44 17.23 12.22
C MET A 1 -21.19 15.86 12.83
N ASN A 2 -22.20 15.23 13.42
CA ASN A 2 -22.07 13.88 13.98
C ASN A 2 -22.35 12.88 12.86
N LEU A 3 -21.29 12.33 12.27
CA LEU A 3 -21.43 11.16 11.41
C LEU A 3 -21.75 9.98 12.33
N TYR A 4 -22.98 9.45 12.23
CA TYR A 4 -23.34 8.16 12.78
C TYR A 4 -22.52 7.09 12.05
N ILE A 5 -21.34 6.78 12.57
CA ILE A 5 -20.60 5.58 12.17
C ILE A 5 -21.20 4.45 13.00
N GLY A 6 -22.24 3.80 12.45
CA GLY A 6 -22.72 2.53 13.01
C GLY A 6 -21.55 1.54 13.09
N ASN A 7 -21.66 0.53 13.96
CA ASN A 7 -20.59 -0.46 14.14
C ASN A 7 -20.33 -1.18 12.80
N ILE A 8 -19.22 -0.85 12.12
CA ILE A 8 -18.89 -1.44 10.81
C ILE A 8 -18.24 -2.80 11.05
N GLU A 9 -18.99 -3.87 10.81
CA GLU A 9 -18.42 -5.22 10.76
C GLU A 9 -17.66 -5.44 9.45
N ARG A 10 -16.37 -5.76 9.56
CA ARG A 10 -15.56 -6.07 8.37
C ARG A 10 -15.97 -7.44 7.81
N ARG A 11 -16.05 -7.56 6.48
CA ARG A 11 -16.29 -8.83 5.78
C ARG A 11 -15.27 -9.91 6.19
N LYS A 12 -15.76 -11.10 6.51
CA LYS A 12 -14.92 -12.31 6.68
C LYS A 12 -14.19 -12.63 5.38
N SER A 13 -12.87 -12.71 5.43
CA SER A 13 -11.98 -12.95 4.28
C SER A 13 -10.87 -13.92 4.65
N ILE A 14 -10.31 -14.58 3.64
CA ILE A 14 -9.13 -15.44 3.80
C ILE A 14 -7.92 -14.52 4.02
N PRO A 15 -7.10 -14.74 5.07
CA PRO A 15 -5.88 -13.96 5.26
C PRO A 15 -4.84 -14.33 4.19
N VAL A 16 -4.18 -13.31 3.62
CA VAL A 16 -3.15 -13.45 2.60
C VAL A 16 -1.89 -12.70 3.04
N ALA A 17 -0.73 -13.35 2.91
CA ALA A 17 0.56 -12.71 3.15
C ALA A 17 1.04 -11.93 1.92
N VAL A 18 1.48 -10.69 2.13
CA VAL A 18 2.18 -9.85 1.17
C VAL A 18 3.49 -9.43 1.81
N GLY A 19 4.57 -10.16 1.49
CA GLY A 19 5.82 -10.07 2.25
C GLY A 19 5.58 -10.39 3.74
N PRO A 20 6.01 -9.54 4.68
CA PRO A 20 5.76 -9.73 6.11
C PRO A 20 4.35 -9.33 6.58
N THR A 21 3.54 -8.70 5.72
CA THR A 21 2.24 -8.11 6.10
C THR A 21 1.10 -9.08 5.79
N ILE A 22 0.14 -9.23 6.72
CA ILE A 22 -1.08 -10.03 6.52
C ILE A 22 -2.26 -9.12 6.17
N ILE A 23 -2.92 -9.37 5.04
CA ILE A 23 -4.13 -8.68 4.60
C ILE A 23 -5.34 -9.60 4.74
N GLY A 24 -6.43 -9.10 5.32
CA GLY A 24 -7.68 -9.83 5.47
C GLY A 24 -7.78 -10.66 6.76
N GLY A 25 -8.82 -11.49 6.86
CA GLY A 25 -9.15 -12.21 8.09
C GLY A 25 -9.37 -11.24 9.26
N ASN A 26 -8.68 -11.51 10.37
CA ASN A 26 -8.73 -10.69 11.59
C ASN A 26 -7.55 -9.71 11.71
N ALA A 27 -6.61 -9.68 10.74
CA ALA A 27 -5.49 -8.73 10.76
C ALA A 27 -6.02 -7.28 10.63
N PRO A 28 -5.33 -6.23 11.13
CA PRO A 28 -5.75 -4.85 10.95
C PRO A 28 -5.96 -4.44 9.48
N ILE A 29 -6.67 -3.32 9.23
CA ILE A 29 -6.75 -2.73 7.89
C ILE A 29 -5.38 -2.13 7.58
N VAL A 30 -4.75 -2.60 6.50
CA VAL A 30 -3.41 -2.15 6.07
C VAL A 30 -3.52 -0.87 5.26
N VAL A 31 -2.69 0.12 5.57
CA VAL A 31 -2.55 1.37 4.81
C VAL A 31 -1.60 1.17 3.64
N GLN A 32 -2.10 1.42 2.43
CA GLN A 32 -1.30 1.29 1.21
C GLN A 32 -1.23 2.63 0.47
N SER A 33 -0.12 2.87 -0.21
CA SER A 33 0.09 4.02 -1.10
C SER A 33 0.63 3.58 -2.46
N MET A 34 0.80 4.52 -3.38
CA MET A 34 1.37 4.28 -4.70
C MET A 34 2.30 5.43 -5.08
N THR A 35 3.44 5.12 -5.70
CA THR A 35 4.33 6.16 -6.24
C THR A 35 3.70 6.87 -7.44
N ASN A 36 4.15 8.09 -7.71
CA ASN A 36 3.80 8.85 -8.91
C ASN A 36 5.02 9.27 -9.74
N THR A 37 6.21 8.80 -9.37
CA THR A 37 7.45 8.92 -10.14
C THR A 37 7.43 8.01 -11.37
N ASP A 38 8.29 8.29 -12.34
CA ASP A 38 8.63 7.29 -13.36
C ASP A 38 9.41 6.16 -12.68
N THR A 39 8.87 4.94 -12.71
CA THR A 39 9.48 3.77 -12.06
C THR A 39 10.89 3.49 -12.60
N SER A 40 11.18 3.84 -13.85
CA SER A 40 12.53 3.68 -14.43
C SER A 40 13.54 4.67 -13.83
N ASP A 41 13.09 5.77 -13.21
CA ASP A 41 13.92 6.60 -12.34
C ASP A 41 14.01 5.97 -10.93
N ILE A 42 15.03 5.13 -10.78
CA ILE A 42 15.31 4.39 -9.54
C ILE A 42 15.44 5.34 -8.35
N LYS A 43 16.18 6.44 -8.50
CA LYS A 43 16.50 7.32 -7.37
C LYS A 43 15.22 8.00 -6.87
N SER A 44 14.48 8.63 -7.79
CA SER A 44 13.24 9.33 -7.46
C SER A 44 12.20 8.39 -6.84
N THR A 45 12.07 7.18 -7.40
CA THR A 45 11.13 6.16 -6.90
C THR A 45 11.51 5.66 -5.51
N VAL A 46 12.80 5.39 -5.25
CA VAL A 46 13.27 4.98 -3.92
C VAL A 46 13.05 6.09 -2.88
N ASP A 47 13.38 7.33 -3.22
CA ASP A 47 13.20 8.47 -2.31
C ASP A 47 11.73 8.62 -1.91
N GLN A 48 10.81 8.53 -2.88
CA GLN A 48 9.37 8.60 -2.61
C GLN A 48 8.86 7.40 -1.80
N ILE A 49 9.34 6.18 -2.08
CA ILE A 49 8.97 4.99 -1.28
C ILE A 49 9.34 5.21 0.20
N LEU A 50 10.52 5.76 0.47
CA LEU A 50 10.97 6.04 1.83
C LEU A 50 10.13 7.14 2.49
N GLU A 51 9.71 8.16 1.76
CA GLU A 51 8.79 9.20 2.25
C GLU A 51 7.42 8.62 2.62
N LEU A 52 6.85 7.78 1.74
CA LEU A 52 5.56 7.12 1.98
C LEU A 52 5.64 6.19 3.20
N ALA A 53 6.73 5.43 3.34
CA ALA A 53 6.95 4.58 4.50
C ALA A 53 7.07 5.41 5.79
N LYS A 54 7.82 6.52 5.78
CA LYS A 54 7.91 7.46 6.92
C LYS A 54 6.56 8.08 7.28
N ALA A 55 5.69 8.31 6.29
CA ALA A 55 4.34 8.80 6.50
C ALA A 55 3.36 7.73 7.04
N GLY A 56 3.79 6.47 7.15
CA GLY A 56 3.00 5.37 7.71
C GLY A 56 2.41 4.42 6.67
N SER A 57 2.83 4.49 5.41
CA SER A 57 2.42 3.50 4.40
C SER A 57 3.05 2.13 4.74
N GLU A 58 2.22 1.11 4.91
CA GLU A 58 2.65 -0.26 5.21
C GLU A 58 2.97 -1.06 3.94
N LEU A 59 2.38 -0.66 2.80
CA LEU A 59 2.68 -1.19 1.47
C LEU A 59 2.73 -0.06 0.46
N VAL A 60 3.66 -0.12 -0.49
CA VAL A 60 3.78 0.85 -1.60
C VAL A 60 3.69 0.11 -2.93
N ARG A 61 2.78 0.55 -3.80
CA ARG A 61 2.69 0.13 -5.20
C ARG A 61 3.55 1.02 -6.09
N ILE A 62 4.09 0.43 -7.14
CA ILE A 62 4.78 1.13 -8.23
C ILE A 62 4.13 0.75 -9.56
N THR A 63 4.17 1.64 -10.55
CA THR A 63 3.67 1.35 -11.91
C THR A 63 4.70 0.51 -12.65
N VAL A 64 4.27 -0.51 -13.39
CA VAL A 64 5.13 -1.22 -14.36
C VAL A 64 4.39 -1.22 -15.70
N ASN A 65 4.68 -0.21 -16.52
CA ASN A 65 3.97 0.05 -17.78
C ASN A 65 4.89 -0.01 -19.01
N THR A 66 6.20 -0.15 -18.81
CA THR A 66 7.21 -0.32 -19.86
C THR A 66 8.19 -1.42 -19.44
N GLU A 67 9.00 -1.92 -20.38
CA GLU A 67 10.06 -2.88 -20.04
C GLU A 67 11.10 -2.29 -19.09
N ASP A 68 11.42 -1.01 -19.25
CA ASP A 68 12.44 -0.37 -18.42
C ASP A 68 11.95 -0.12 -17.00
N ALA A 69 10.64 0.07 -16.79
CA ALA A 69 10.04 0.06 -15.45
C ALA A 69 10.04 -1.33 -14.79
N ALA A 70 10.23 -2.41 -15.56
CA ALA A 70 10.20 -3.78 -15.06
C ALA A 70 11.58 -4.37 -14.73
N LYS A 71 12.66 -3.75 -15.20
CA LYS A 71 14.05 -4.19 -15.02
C LYS A 71 14.64 -3.64 -13.73
#